data_AF-A0A8J1TT89-F1
#
_entry.id   AF-A0A8J1TT89-F1
#
_cell.length_a   1.000
_cell.length_b   1.000
_cell.length_c   1.000
_cell.angle_alpha   90.00
_cell.angle_beta   90.00
_cell.angle_gamma   90.00
#
_symmetry.space_group_name_H-M   'P 1'
#
loop_
_entity.id
_entity.type
_entity.pdbx_description
1 polymer ?
#
loop_
_entity_poly.entity_id
_entity_poly.type
_entity_poly.pdbx_seq_one_letter_code
_entity_poly.pdbx_strand_id
1 'polypeptide(L)'
;MDEIYKWTILALVAVLSLIGVAESSCEYGGTTFATNHTFLKDDMCNDCTCLENTKWRCTTMNCSTFTCSYGNQIYNLGDRFGVECNTCDCQRSGALCSNIDCYSSGTSTKPVVVISTLTMTSLIFIQHFLNL
;
A
#
# COMPACT_ATOMS: atom_id res chain seq x y z
N MET A 1 -1.62 13.01 50.04
CA MET A 1 -0.96 11.82 49.47
C MET A 1 0.44 11.81 50.04
N ASP A 2 0.68 10.93 51.01
CA ASP A 2 1.80 11.08 51.94
C ASP A 2 3.16 10.88 51.25
N GLU A 3 4.16 11.65 51.68
CA GLU A 3 5.56 11.56 51.22
C GLU A 3 6.14 10.14 51.34
N ILE A 4 5.58 9.32 52.25
CA ILE A 4 5.94 7.90 52.41
C ILE A 4 5.60 7.09 51.15
N TYR A 5 4.46 7.33 50.51
CA TYR A 5 4.08 6.63 49.27
C TYR A 5 5.01 6.98 48.11
N LYS A 6 5.61 8.17 48.13
CA LYS A 6 6.55 8.63 47.09
C LYS A 6 7.85 7.83 47.14
N TRP A 7 8.41 7.64 48.33
CA TRP A 7 9.63 6.85 48.52
C TRP A 7 9.39 5.35 48.29
N THR A 8 8.24 4.81 48.67
CA THR A 8 7.91 3.40 48.41
C THR A 8 7.67 3.13 46.92
N ILE A 9 6.99 4.03 46.19
CA ILE A 9 6.85 3.93 44.74
C ILE A 9 8.22 4.03 44.04
N LEU A 10 9.09 4.95 44.45
CA LEU A 10 10.45 5.05 43.89
C LEU A 10 11.26 3.76 44.11
N ALA A 11 11.21 3.19 45.31
CA ALA A 11 11.92 1.95 45.63
C ALA A 11 11.36 0.76 44.84
N LEU A 12 10.04 0.66 44.67
CA LEU A 12 9.41 -0.39 43.85
C LEU A 12 9.79 -0.28 42.37
N VAL A 13 9.76 0.92 41.80
CA VAL A 13 10.17 1.14 40.40
C VAL A 13 11.66 0.83 40.20
N ALA A 14 12.52 1.21 41.16
CA ALA A 14 13.93 0.87 41.13
C ALA A 14 14.16 -0.65 41.19
N VAL A 15 13.45 -1.37 42.08
CA VAL A 15 13.52 -2.83 42.17
C VAL A 15 13.01 -3.51 40.89
N LEU A 16 11.91 -3.02 40.31
CA LEU A 16 11.39 -3.52 39.03
C LEU A 16 12.37 -3.27 37.87
N SER A 17 13.10 -2.15 37.87
CA SER A 17 14.13 -1.87 36.86
C SER A 17 15.41 -2.71 37.03
N LEU A 18 15.66 -3.27 38.22
CA LEU A 18 16.74 -4.22 38.47
C LEU A 18 16.39 -5.63 37.97
N ILE A 19 15.11 -5.93 37.85
CA ILE A 19 14.59 -7.14 37.20
C ILE A 19 14.51 -6.81 35.71
N GLY A 20 15.61 -6.98 34.97
CA GLY A 20 15.63 -6.76 33.53
C GLY A 20 14.52 -7.57 32.86
N VAL A 21 13.50 -6.89 32.34
CA VAL A 21 12.46 -7.52 31.54
C VAL A 21 13.11 -7.85 30.21
N ALA A 22 13.46 -9.12 30.01
CA ALA A 22 13.90 -9.59 28.70
C ALA A 22 12.67 -9.60 27.79
N GLU A 23 12.50 -8.54 26.98
CA GLU A 23 11.51 -8.54 25.92
C GLU A 23 11.93 -9.59 24.88
N SER A 24 11.18 -10.68 24.77
CA SER A 24 11.43 -11.68 23.74
C SER A 24 11.10 -11.08 22.36
N SER A 25 12.02 -11.25 21.42
CA SER A 25 11.85 -10.87 20.02
C SER A 25 12.37 -11.98 19.12
N CYS A 26 12.03 -11.93 17.84
CA CYS A 26 12.52 -12.88 16.85
C CYS A 26 13.19 -12.14 15.70
N GLU A 27 14.27 -12.70 15.17
CA GLU A 27 14.93 -12.18 13.98
C GLU A 27 14.51 -12.99 12.75
N TYR A 28 14.15 -12.30 11.67
CA TYR A 28 13.87 -12.89 10.36
C TYR A 28 14.35 -11.93 9.26
N GLY A 29 15.21 -12.43 8.37
CA GLY A 29 15.75 -11.63 7.25
C GLY A 29 16.47 -10.34 7.68
N GLY A 30 17.12 -10.33 8.85
CA GLY A 30 17.78 -9.15 9.41
C GLY A 30 16.84 -8.12 10.04
N THR A 31 15.54 -8.44 10.16
CA THR A 31 14.54 -7.60 10.83
C THR A 31 14.14 -8.23 12.16
N THR A 32 13.99 -7.40 13.19
CA THR A 32 13.53 -7.81 14.52
C THR A 32 12.01 -7.63 14.66
N PHE A 33 11.33 -8.69 15.06
CA PHE A 33 9.89 -8.73 15.27
C PHE A 33 9.56 -8.93 16.75
N ALA A 34 8.58 -8.19 17.25
CA ALA A 34 8.07 -8.36 18.61
C ALA A 34 7.36 -9.72 18.76
N THR A 35 7.34 -10.26 19.98
CA THR A 35 6.54 -11.45 20.29
C THR A 35 5.07 -11.26 19.91
N ASN A 36 4.45 -12.33 19.39
CA ASN A 36 3.11 -12.39 18.81
C ASN A 36 2.89 -11.59 17.52
N HIS A 37 3.92 -10.90 17.00
CA HIS A 37 3.83 -10.30 15.68
C HIS A 37 3.71 -11.38 14.61
N THR A 38 2.77 -11.20 13.68
CA THR A 38 2.58 -12.10 12.53
C THR A 38 2.76 -11.31 11.24
N PHE A 39 3.52 -11.86 10.31
CA PHE A 39 3.77 -11.25 9.01
C PHE A 39 3.60 -12.27 7.88
N LEU A 40 3.33 -11.76 6.68
CA LEU A 40 3.32 -12.54 5.44
C LEU A 40 4.77 -12.79 5.00
N LYS A 41 5.16 -14.06 4.91
CA LYS A 41 6.50 -14.47 4.48
C LYS A 41 6.77 -14.07 3.03
N ASP A 42 8.05 -14.04 2.66
CA ASP A 42 8.53 -13.68 1.30
C ASP A 42 8.01 -14.60 0.19
N ASP A 43 7.50 -15.79 0.53
CA ASP A 43 6.80 -16.68 -0.42
C ASP A 43 5.36 -16.21 -0.73
N MET A 44 4.93 -15.08 -0.16
CA MET A 44 3.61 -14.44 -0.31
C MET A 44 2.44 -15.36 0.06
N CYS A 45 2.72 -16.45 0.78
CA CYS A 45 1.83 -17.58 0.92
C CYS A 45 1.81 -18.17 2.32
N ASN A 46 2.87 -18.08 3.11
CA ASN A 46 2.84 -18.53 4.49
C ASN A 46 2.88 -17.34 5.44
N ASP A 47 2.20 -17.47 6.57
CA ASP A 47 2.22 -16.45 7.62
C ASP A 47 3.12 -16.98 8.73
N CYS A 48 4.02 -16.13 9.22
CA CYS A 48 4.96 -16.46 10.28
C CYS A 48 4.69 -15.60 11.51
N THR A 49 4.53 -16.25 12.66
CA THR A 49 4.31 -15.61 13.95
C THR A 49 5.54 -15.79 14.84
N CYS A 50 6.05 -14.69 15.39
CA CYS A 50 7.08 -14.71 16.41
C CYS A 50 6.44 -15.16 17.73
N LEU A 51 6.99 -16.21 18.34
CA LEU A 51 6.55 -16.73 19.62
C LEU A 51 7.52 -16.30 20.73
N GLU A 52 7.09 -16.52 21.97
CA GLU A 52 7.97 -16.39 23.13
C GLU A 52 9.24 -17.25 22.99
N ASN A 53 10.30 -16.83 23.67
CA ASN A 53 11.60 -17.51 23.65
C ASN A 53 12.20 -17.64 22.24
N THR A 54 12.09 -16.58 21.43
CA THR A 54 12.76 -16.43 20.12
C THR A 54 12.40 -17.52 19.10
N LYS A 55 11.22 -18.14 19.21
CA LYS A 55 10.76 -19.23 18.32
C LYS A 55 9.84 -18.72 17.22
N TRP A 56 9.83 -19.41 16.09
CA TRP A 56 8.92 -19.14 14.97
C TRP A 56 7.86 -20.22 14.83
N ARG A 57 6.64 -19.81 14.45
CA ARG A 57 5.62 -20.70 13.88
C ARG A 57 5.16 -20.13 12.56
N CYS A 58 5.41 -20.85 11.48
CA CYS A 58 4.87 -20.51 10.17
C CYS A 58 3.79 -21.50 9.75
N THR A 59 2.82 -21.04 8.97
CA THR A 59 1.93 -21.94 8.23
C THR A 59 2.75 -22.73 7.18
N THR A 60 2.25 -23.90 6.79
CA THR A 60 2.90 -24.80 5.82
C THR A 60 1.95 -25.11 4.66
N MET A 61 1.49 -24.06 3.99
CA MET A 61 0.63 -24.19 2.83
C MET A 61 1.44 -24.53 1.59
N ASN A 62 0.85 -25.32 0.70
CA ASN A 62 1.44 -25.58 -0.60
C ASN A 62 1.23 -24.37 -1.51
N CYS A 63 2.25 -23.53 -1.64
CA CYS A 63 2.13 -22.26 -2.33
C CYS A 63 2.00 -22.38 -3.85
N SER A 64 2.49 -23.49 -4.42
CA SER A 64 2.48 -23.71 -5.87
C SER A 64 1.08 -23.96 -6.43
N THR A 65 0.07 -24.15 -5.59
CA THR A 65 -1.32 -24.36 -6.02
C THR A 65 -2.11 -23.06 -6.09
N PHE A 66 -1.58 -21.94 -5.58
CA PHE A 66 -2.27 -20.65 -5.66
C PHE A 66 -2.01 -19.99 -7.00
N THR A 67 -3.10 -19.75 -7.72
CA THR A 67 -3.10 -19.01 -8.97
C THR A 67 -4.32 -18.10 -9.02
N CYS A 68 -4.18 -16.97 -9.69
CA CYS A 68 -5.29 -16.07 -9.98
C CYS A 68 -5.77 -16.28 -11.42
N SER A 69 -7.07 -16.42 -11.61
CA SER A 69 -7.67 -16.41 -12.95
C SER A 69 -8.18 -15.00 -13.23
N TYR A 70 -7.75 -14.41 -14.35
CA TYR A 70 -8.30 -13.15 -14.85
C TYR A 70 -8.57 -13.26 -16.35
N GLY A 71 -9.84 -13.16 -16.73
CA GLY A 71 -10.28 -13.52 -18.08
C GLY A 71 -9.96 -14.98 -18.41
N ASN A 72 -9.26 -15.20 -19.53
CA ASN A 72 -8.81 -16.53 -19.98
C ASN A 72 -7.34 -16.83 -19.63
N GLN A 73 -6.73 -16.05 -18.73
CA GLN A 73 -5.33 -16.21 -18.33
C GLN A 73 -5.20 -16.60 -16.86
N ILE A 74 -4.16 -17.37 -16.57
CA ILE A 74 -3.78 -17.83 -15.23
C ILE A 74 -2.47 -17.14 -14.86
N TYR A 75 -2.46 -16.54 -13.68
CA TYR A 75 -1.30 -15.85 -13.11
C TYR A 75 -0.84 -16.60 -11.86
N ASN A 76 0.47 -16.75 -11.70
CA ASN A 76 1.07 -17.35 -10.51
C ASN A 76 1.03 -16.35 -9.36
N LEU A 77 1.11 -16.88 -8.14
CA LEU A 77 1.26 -16.05 -6.95
C LEU A 77 2.48 -15.12 -7.07
N GLY A 78 2.28 -13.83 -6.83
CA GLY A 78 3.31 -12.79 -6.97
C GLY A 78 3.38 -12.14 -8.36
N ASP A 79 2.69 -12.68 -9.36
CA ASP A 79 2.65 -12.06 -10.68
C ASP A 79 1.96 -10.69 -10.63
N ARG A 80 2.54 -9.72 -11.35
CA ARG A 80 1.97 -8.39 -11.57
C ARG A 80 1.58 -8.22 -13.04
N PHE A 81 0.35 -7.79 -13.30
CA PHE A 81 -0.19 -7.68 -14.66
C PHE A 81 -1.11 -6.47 -14.83
N GLY A 82 -1.25 -6.01 -16.08
CA GLY A 82 -2.09 -4.86 -16.43
C GLY A 82 -3.48 -5.27 -16.90
N VAL A 83 -4.48 -4.48 -16.52
CA VAL A 83 -5.87 -4.59 -16.98
C VAL A 83 -6.34 -3.18 -17.33
N GLU A 84 -6.43 -2.89 -18.63
CA GLU A 84 -6.69 -1.53 -19.13
C GLU A 84 -5.68 -0.51 -18.54
N CYS A 85 -6.16 0.47 -17.77
CA CYS A 85 -5.31 1.43 -17.05
C CYS A 85 -4.89 0.97 -15.65
N ASN A 86 -5.43 -0.16 -15.17
CA ASN A 86 -5.21 -0.66 -13.84
C ASN A 86 -4.05 -1.65 -13.80
N THR A 87 -3.43 -1.77 -12.63
CA THR A 87 -2.40 -2.77 -12.35
C THR A 87 -2.89 -3.71 -11.27
N CYS A 88 -2.68 -5.00 -11.46
CA CYS A 88 -3.09 -6.06 -10.57
C CYS A 88 -1.89 -6.86 -10.07
N ASP A 89 -1.98 -7.33 -8.83
CA ASP A 89 -1.04 -8.26 -8.21
C ASP A 89 -1.79 -9.55 -7.83
N CYS A 90 -1.27 -10.71 -8.24
CA CYS A 90 -1.83 -11.98 -7.83
C CYS A 90 -1.38 -12.34 -6.42
N GLN A 91 -2.33 -12.41 -5.49
CA GLN A 91 -2.09 -12.72 -4.09
C GLN A 91 -2.83 -13.99 -3.68
N ARG A 92 -2.55 -14.50 -2.47
CA ARG A 92 -3.22 -15.69 -1.92
C ARG A 92 -4.75 -15.52 -1.83
N SER A 93 -5.21 -14.28 -1.69
CA SER A 93 -6.63 -13.89 -1.66
C SER A 93 -7.26 -13.71 -3.05
N GLY A 94 -6.48 -13.79 -4.12
CA GLY A 94 -6.90 -13.55 -5.50
C GLY A 94 -6.17 -12.39 -6.16
N ALA A 95 -6.62 -12.00 -7.36
CA ALA A 95 -6.07 -10.84 -8.06
C ALA A 95 -6.58 -9.54 -7.41
N LEU A 96 -5.66 -8.76 -6.82
CA LEU A 96 -5.96 -7.44 -6.28
C LEU A 96 -5.52 -6.38 -7.28
N CYS A 97 -6.47 -5.61 -7.81
CA CYS A 97 -6.22 -4.57 -8.80
C CYS A 97 -6.34 -3.18 -8.19
N SER A 98 -5.58 -2.22 -8.76
CA SER A 98 -5.86 -0.80 -8.56
C SER A 98 -7.28 -0.47 -9.03
N ASN A 99 -7.85 0.59 -8.48
CA ASN A 99 -9.18 1.07 -8.83
C ASN A 99 -9.08 2.51 -9.36
N ILE A 100 -8.42 2.65 -10.51
CA ILE A 100 -8.25 3.91 -11.24
C ILE A 100 -9.37 3.99 -12.28
N ASP A 101 -10.04 5.14 -12.34
CA ASP A 101 -10.93 5.47 -13.43
C ASP A 101 -10.12 5.75 -14.71
N CYS A 102 -10.22 4.83 -15.66
CA CYS A 102 -9.43 4.88 -16.89
C CYS A 102 -9.76 6.06 -17.80
N TYR A 103 -10.95 6.65 -17.67
CA TYR A 103 -11.29 7.87 -18.41
C TYR A 103 -10.57 9.11 -17.87
N SER A 104 -10.17 9.06 -16.61
CA SER A 104 -9.48 10.15 -15.91
C SER A 104 -7.95 10.00 -15.97
N SER A 105 -7.43 8.80 -16.22
CA SER A 105 -5.99 8.53 -16.33
C SER A 105 -5.39 8.92 -17.69
N GLY A 106 -6.23 9.12 -18.71
CA GLY A 106 -5.81 9.77 -19.95
C GLY A 106 -5.87 11.27 -19.75
N THR A 107 -4.75 11.98 -19.91
CA THR A 107 -4.75 13.44 -20.08
C THR A 107 -5.75 13.81 -21.15
N SER A 108 -6.96 14.19 -20.73
CA SER A 108 -8.00 14.71 -21.59
C SER A 108 -7.59 16.12 -22.00
N THR A 109 -6.65 16.23 -22.93
CA THR A 109 -6.68 17.37 -23.85
C THR A 109 -7.80 17.09 -24.84
N LYS A 110 -9.04 17.15 -24.35
CA LYS A 110 -10.17 17.43 -25.23
C LYS A 110 -9.78 18.71 -25.98
N PRO A 111 -9.84 18.77 -27.32
CA PRO A 111 -9.62 20.03 -28.00
C PRO A 111 -10.64 21.00 -27.42
N VAL A 112 -10.15 22.01 -26.71
CA VAL A 112 -10.98 23.16 -26.32
C VAL A 112 -11.35 23.79 -27.65
N VAL A 113 -12.54 23.46 -28.16
CA VAL A 113 -13.15 24.22 -29.24
C VAL A 113 -13.45 25.58 -28.64
N VAL A 114 -12.51 26.51 -28.77
CA VAL A 114 -12.75 27.92 -28.49
C VAL A 114 -13.70 28.39 -29.57
N ILE A 115 -15.00 28.23 -29.34
CA ILE A 115 -16.02 28.90 -30.14
C ILE A 115 -15.85 30.38 -29.81
N SER A 116 -15.08 31.09 -30.61
CA SER A 116 -14.98 32.55 -30.55
C SER A 116 -16.39 33.08 -30.76
N THR A 117 -17.08 33.44 -29.67
CA THR A 117 -18.35 34.17 -29.75
C THR A 117 -18.02 35.55 -30.29
N LEU A 118 -18.10 35.72 -31.61
CA LEU A 118 -18.11 37.02 -32.26
C LEU A 118 -19.36 37.75 -31.77
N THR A 119 -19.19 38.64 -30.80
CA THR A 119 -20.22 39.59 -30.41
C THR A 119 -20.45 40.53 -31.58
N MET A 120 -21.60 40.40 -32.24
CA MET A 120 -22.07 41.32 -33.25
C MET A 120 -22.33 42.70 -32.65
N THR A 121 -21.45 43.65 -32.90
CA THR A 121 -21.82 45.07 -32.97
C THR A 121 -21.16 45.70 -34.19
N SER A 122 -21.92 45.62 -35.29
CA SER A 122 -22.02 46.46 -36.47
C SER A 122 -21.09 47.67 -36.69
N LEU A 123 -20.71 47.79 -37.98
CA LEU A 123 -20.35 48.99 -38.76
C LEU A 123 -18.92 49.54 -38.59
N ILE A 124 -18.03 49.15 -39.51
CA ILE A 124 -17.31 50.07 -40.42
C ILE A 124 -16.85 49.22 -41.63
N PHE A 125 -17.53 49.42 -42.77
CA PHE A 125 -16.96 49.19 -44.09
C PHE A 125 -15.89 50.27 -44.31
N ILE A 126 -14.70 49.93 -44.83
CA ILE A 126 -13.96 50.63 -45.90
C ILE A 126 -12.73 49.78 -46.27
N GLN A 127 -12.79 49.20 -47.48
CA GLN A 127 -11.75 49.07 -48.51
C GLN A 127 -10.27 48.86 -48.11
N HIS A 128 -9.72 47.65 -48.36
CA HIS A 128 -8.70 47.45 -49.40
C HIS A 128 -8.28 45.98 -49.50
N PHE A 129 -8.69 45.33 -50.60
CA PHE A 129 -7.89 44.28 -51.21
C PHE A 129 -6.63 44.91 -51.83
N LEU A 130 -5.53 44.15 -51.84
CA LEU A 130 -4.22 44.36 -52.51
C LEU A 130 -3.14 45.13 -51.72
N ASN A 131 -2.14 44.40 -51.22
CA ASN A 131 -0.73 44.43 -51.69
C ASN A 131 0.27 44.03 -50.58
N LEU A 132 0.75 42.78 -50.63
CA LEU A 132 2.15 42.32 -50.78
C LEU A 132 2.28 40.85 -50.36
#